data_AF-R9J7I5-F1
#
_entry.id   AF-R9J7I5-F1
#
_cell.length_a   1.000
_cell.length_b   1.000
_cell.length_c   1.000
_cell.angle_alpha   90.00
_cell.angle_beta   90.00
_cell.angle_gamma   90.00
#
_symmetry.space_group_name_H-M   'P 1'
#
loop_
_entity.id
_entity.type
_entity.pdbx_description
1 polymer ?
#
loop_
_entity_poly.entity_id
_entity_poly.type
_entity_poly.pdbx_seq_one_letter_code
_entity_poly.pdbx_strand_id
1 'polypeptide(L)'
;MSFKVIDPKFLMLNGKNAFPNVNYEHFLIDVINGSKYFSSKHSFMEHYRLVEDQSHGEDDVYSSTYQLDFKLLISSDVMRERHKNMPKVDYSRMAEGFIFSWTKDKVSEIPPDTILTDIEDCKLEDLRAEQYKNSTIQNLIKNLKKNKNIFMYYPYEYEGVTRGMMQSFEKTVTRIFTNVLTYRDELNLNKDTFVCFKINAEFVILEWVDKCFIIRDSVHEMLCANYRDAKAYSVY
;
A
#
# COMPACT_ATOMS: atom_id res chain seq x y z
N MET A 1 -5.95 -12.47 23.78
CA MET A 1 -6.77 -11.66 22.86
C MET A 1 -6.03 -11.62 21.54
N SER A 2 -6.55 -12.29 20.52
CA SER A 2 -5.96 -12.34 19.18
C SER A 2 -6.73 -11.40 18.26
N PHE A 3 -6.02 -10.64 17.45
CA PHE A 3 -6.58 -10.00 16.26
C PHE A 3 -6.52 -10.98 15.10
N LYS A 4 -7.36 -10.76 14.09
CA LYS A 4 -7.38 -11.53 12.85
C LYS A 4 -6.61 -10.75 11.78
N VAL A 5 -5.78 -11.45 11.02
CA VAL A 5 -5.19 -10.90 9.79
C VAL A 5 -6.03 -11.39 8.62
N ILE A 6 -6.46 -10.48 7.75
CA ILE A 6 -7.15 -10.78 6.51
C ILE A 6 -6.19 -10.57 5.36
N ASP A 7 -6.03 -11.62 4.59
CA ASP A 7 -5.25 -11.58 3.35
C ASP A 7 -5.91 -10.65 2.32
N PRO A 8 -5.13 -9.83 1.61
CA PRO A 8 -5.67 -9.01 0.54
C PRO A 8 -6.26 -9.89 -0.55
N LYS A 9 -7.36 -9.45 -1.12
CA LYS A 9 -7.99 -10.08 -2.27
C LYS A 9 -7.30 -9.68 -3.57
N PHE A 10 -7.45 -10.45 -4.66
CA PHE A 10 -6.71 -10.19 -5.91
C PHE A 10 -6.97 -8.78 -6.48
N LEU A 11 -8.24 -8.38 -6.48
CA LEU A 11 -8.67 -7.06 -6.96
C LEU A 11 -8.14 -5.90 -6.12
N MET A 12 -7.83 -6.16 -4.85
CA MET A 12 -7.35 -5.16 -3.91
C MET A 12 -5.86 -4.83 -4.09
N LEU A 13 -5.14 -5.66 -4.85
CA LEU A 13 -3.71 -5.48 -5.15
C LEU A 13 -3.51 -5.00 -6.59
N ASN A 14 -4.09 -5.70 -7.55
CA ASN A 14 -3.95 -5.39 -8.97
C ASN A 14 -5.22 -5.72 -9.73
N GLY A 15 -6.23 -4.86 -9.56
CA GLY A 15 -7.49 -4.96 -10.27
C GLY A 15 -7.37 -4.79 -11.79
N LYS A 16 -6.27 -4.25 -12.35
CA LYS A 16 -6.19 -3.84 -13.77
C LYS A 16 -6.56 -4.95 -14.76
N ASN A 17 -6.35 -6.20 -14.36
CA ASN A 17 -6.61 -7.37 -15.19
C ASN A 17 -8.04 -7.94 -15.04
N ALA A 18 -8.75 -7.60 -13.96
CA ALA A 18 -10.09 -8.10 -13.63
C ALA A 18 -11.15 -7.00 -13.49
N PHE A 19 -10.74 -5.73 -13.52
CA PHE A 19 -11.49 -4.55 -13.92
C PHE A 19 -10.51 -3.61 -14.63
N PRO A 20 -10.71 -3.26 -15.92
CA PRO A 20 -9.81 -2.34 -16.61
C PRO A 20 -9.65 -1.05 -15.80
N ASN A 21 -8.41 -0.61 -15.63
CA ASN A 21 -8.04 0.65 -14.97
C ASN A 21 -8.25 0.73 -13.45
N VAL A 22 -8.65 -0.32 -12.73
CA VAL A 22 -8.75 -0.27 -11.26
C VAL A 22 -7.52 -0.91 -10.60
N ASN A 23 -6.83 -0.22 -9.69
CA ASN A 23 -5.73 -0.79 -8.91
C ASN A 23 -5.72 -0.23 -7.48
N TYR A 24 -4.77 -0.68 -6.66
CA TYR A 24 -4.65 -0.21 -5.28
C TYR A 24 -4.50 1.31 -5.15
N GLU A 25 -3.93 1.98 -6.15
CA GLU A 25 -3.71 3.43 -6.17
C GLU A 25 -5.04 4.19 -6.22
N HIS A 26 -6.08 3.62 -6.84
CA HIS A 26 -7.44 4.17 -6.82
C HIS A 26 -8.09 4.08 -5.43
N PHE A 27 -7.68 3.13 -4.59
CA PHE A 27 -8.12 3.08 -3.20
C PHE A 27 -7.36 4.09 -2.35
N LEU A 28 -6.06 4.21 -2.61
CA LEU A 28 -5.20 5.12 -1.86
C LEU A 28 -5.50 6.59 -2.13
N ILE A 29 -5.90 6.96 -3.35
CA ILE A 29 -6.33 8.35 -3.61
C ILE A 29 -7.55 8.75 -2.78
N ASP A 30 -8.51 7.85 -2.55
CA ASP A 30 -9.63 8.12 -1.65
C ASP A 30 -9.15 8.31 -0.21
N VAL A 31 -8.17 7.51 0.24
CA VAL A 31 -7.54 7.65 1.55
C VAL A 31 -6.83 9.00 1.68
N ILE A 32 -6.04 9.40 0.68
CA ILE A 32 -5.35 10.69 0.69
C ILE A 32 -6.35 11.85 0.71
N ASN A 33 -7.38 11.84 -0.14
CA ASN A 33 -8.39 12.88 -0.20
C ASN A 33 -9.33 12.89 1.02
N GLY A 34 -9.52 11.76 1.68
CA GLY A 34 -10.26 11.65 2.94
C GLY A 34 -9.46 12.06 4.18
N SER A 35 -8.14 12.22 4.06
CA SER A 35 -7.26 12.59 5.17
C SER A 35 -7.23 14.11 5.39
N LYS A 36 -7.50 14.52 6.63
CA LYS A 36 -7.33 15.92 7.08
C LYS A 36 -5.86 16.33 7.06
N TYR A 37 -4.95 15.41 7.39
CA TYR A 37 -3.52 15.68 7.35
C TYR A 37 -3.06 16.03 5.91
N PHE A 38 -3.40 15.20 4.92
CA PHE A 38 -3.05 15.50 3.53
C PHE A 38 -3.82 16.69 2.96
N SER A 39 -5.03 16.96 3.46
CA SER A 39 -5.78 18.16 3.09
C SER A 39 -5.03 19.46 3.43
N SER A 40 -4.22 19.44 4.49
CA SER A 40 -3.37 20.59 4.87
C SER A 40 -2.13 20.77 3.99
N LYS A 41 -1.80 19.80 3.13
CA LYS A 41 -0.63 19.82 2.24
C LYS A 41 -0.94 20.31 0.82
N HIS A 42 -2.22 20.54 0.48
CA HIS A 42 -2.63 21.06 -0.83
C HIS A 42 -3.32 22.44 -0.73
N SER A 43 -3.49 23.10 -1.87
CA SER A 43 -4.17 24.40 -1.94
C SER A 43 -5.66 24.30 -1.56
N PHE A 44 -6.27 25.39 -1.11
CA PHE A 44 -7.68 25.41 -0.70
C PHE A 44 -8.61 24.87 -1.79
N MET A 45 -9.49 23.92 -1.44
CA MET A 45 -10.43 23.22 -2.34
C MET A 45 -9.81 22.40 -3.48
N GLU A 46 -8.50 22.17 -3.45
CA GLU A 46 -7.86 21.22 -4.34
C GLU A 46 -8.10 19.77 -3.87
N HIS A 47 -7.98 18.83 -4.80
CA HIS A 47 -7.92 17.41 -4.48
C HIS A 47 -6.71 16.79 -5.17
N TYR A 48 -6.13 15.79 -4.52
CA TYR A 48 -5.13 14.95 -5.15
C TYR A 48 -5.74 14.19 -6.33
N ARG A 49 -4.95 14.00 -7.39
CA ARG A 49 -5.32 13.31 -8.62
C ARG A 49 -4.28 12.26 -8.97
N LEU A 50 -4.71 11.14 -9.55
CA LEU A 50 -3.82 10.14 -10.13
C LEU A 50 -3.25 10.67 -11.45
N VAL A 51 -2.00 10.30 -11.75
CA VAL A 51 -1.41 10.54 -13.07
C VAL A 51 -1.90 9.47 -14.04
N GLU A 52 -2.50 9.89 -15.16
CA GLU A 52 -3.06 8.98 -16.17
C GLU A 52 -1.99 8.38 -17.09
N ASP A 53 -0.84 9.04 -17.27
CA ASP A 53 0.24 8.61 -18.18
C ASP A 53 1.59 8.48 -17.44
N GLN A 54 1.94 7.25 -17.04
CA GLN A 54 3.15 6.95 -16.24
C GLN A 54 4.44 6.79 -17.07
N SER A 55 4.47 7.28 -18.31
CA SER A 55 5.52 7.00 -19.30
C SER A 55 6.94 7.50 -18.93
N HIS A 56 7.08 8.41 -17.95
CA HIS A 56 8.36 9.09 -17.66
C HIS A 56 8.77 9.14 -16.17
N GLY A 57 8.33 8.18 -15.35
CA GLY A 57 8.78 8.10 -13.94
C GLY A 57 8.15 9.16 -13.03
N GLU A 58 7.01 9.69 -13.46
CA GLU A 58 6.17 10.66 -12.74
C GLU A 58 5.68 10.08 -11.40
N ASP A 59 5.26 10.95 -10.48
CA ASP A 59 4.63 10.54 -9.22
C ASP A 59 3.24 9.95 -9.48
N ASP A 60 2.80 9.04 -8.64
CA ASP A 60 1.52 8.36 -8.86
C ASP A 60 0.34 9.30 -8.56
N VAL A 61 0.52 10.21 -7.61
CA VAL A 61 -0.49 11.17 -7.16
C VAL A 61 0.08 12.56 -6.99
N TYR A 62 -0.67 13.58 -7.41
CA TYR A 62 -0.27 14.97 -7.27
C TYR A 62 -1.42 15.91 -6.89
N SER A 63 -1.05 16.99 -6.23
CA SER A 63 -1.75 18.27 -6.15
C SER A 63 -0.80 19.37 -6.65
N SER A 64 -1.24 20.62 -6.68
CA SER A 64 -0.43 21.77 -7.09
C SER A 64 0.82 21.99 -6.23
N THR A 65 0.79 21.56 -4.97
CA THR A 65 1.86 21.84 -3.99
C THR A 65 2.52 20.60 -3.42
N TYR A 66 1.98 19.41 -3.68
CA TYR A 66 2.47 18.19 -3.05
C TYR A 66 2.22 16.97 -3.93
N GLN A 67 3.22 16.10 -4.00
CA GLN A 67 3.21 14.89 -4.83
C GLN A 67 3.58 13.68 -3.99
N LEU A 68 3.05 12.52 -4.34
CA LEU A 68 3.23 11.25 -3.66
C LEU A 68 3.46 10.12 -4.67
N ASP A 69 4.41 9.27 -4.37
CA ASP A 69 4.73 8.04 -5.09
C ASP A 69 4.23 6.85 -4.24
N PHE A 70 3.21 6.16 -4.74
CA PHE A 70 2.59 5.04 -4.07
C PHE A 70 3.42 3.77 -4.22
N LYS A 71 3.54 3.01 -3.13
CA LYS A 71 4.30 1.75 -3.13
C LYS A 71 3.57 0.68 -2.36
N LEU A 72 3.22 -0.40 -3.06
CA LEU A 72 2.60 -1.56 -2.45
C LEU A 72 3.66 -2.41 -1.72
N LEU A 73 3.45 -2.66 -0.43
CA LEU A 73 4.30 -3.52 0.39
C LEU A 73 3.79 -4.96 0.37
N ILE A 74 4.22 -5.70 -0.65
CA ILE A 74 3.92 -7.12 -0.80
C ILE A 74 5.09 -7.83 -1.48
N SER A 75 5.38 -9.07 -1.07
CA SER A 75 6.43 -9.84 -1.72
C SER A 75 6.11 -10.20 -3.17
N SER A 76 7.16 -10.26 -4.01
CA SER A 76 7.02 -10.64 -5.42
C SER A 76 6.45 -12.04 -5.62
N ASP A 77 6.72 -12.96 -4.68
CA ASP A 77 6.24 -14.34 -4.75
C ASP A 77 4.74 -14.42 -4.51
N VAL A 78 4.22 -13.70 -3.50
CA VAL A 78 2.78 -13.59 -3.26
C VAL A 78 2.07 -12.99 -4.47
N MET A 79 2.61 -11.91 -5.04
CA MET A 79 2.03 -11.30 -6.24
C MET A 79 2.00 -12.25 -7.44
N ARG A 80 3.07 -13.03 -7.64
CA ARG A 80 3.15 -14.00 -8.73
C ARG A 80 2.13 -15.12 -8.58
N GLU A 81 2.01 -15.72 -7.40
CA GLU A 81 1.04 -16.81 -7.19
C GLU A 81 -0.40 -16.29 -7.23
N ARG A 82 -0.67 -15.10 -6.70
CA ARG A 82 -1.97 -14.43 -6.85
C ARG A 82 -2.32 -14.15 -8.31
N HIS A 83 -1.34 -13.73 -9.12
CA HIS A 83 -1.55 -13.56 -10.55
C HIS A 83 -1.86 -14.88 -11.27
N LYS A 84 -1.24 -15.99 -10.87
CA LYS A 84 -1.61 -17.32 -11.39
C LYS A 84 -3.04 -17.70 -11.00
N ASN A 85 -3.50 -17.29 -9.83
CA ASN A 85 -4.86 -17.55 -9.33
C ASN A 85 -5.92 -16.60 -9.89
N MET A 86 -5.53 -15.66 -10.75
CA MET A 86 -6.43 -14.67 -11.32
C MET A 86 -7.65 -15.32 -11.99
N PRO A 87 -8.88 -14.86 -11.66
CA PRO A 87 -10.08 -15.35 -12.31
C PRO A 87 -10.08 -14.95 -13.78
N LYS A 88 -10.72 -15.77 -14.62
CA LYS A 88 -11.04 -15.35 -15.98
C LYS A 88 -12.25 -14.43 -15.91
N VAL A 89 -12.18 -13.25 -16.52
CA VAL A 89 -13.29 -12.29 -16.56
C VAL A 89 -13.69 -12.03 -18.01
N ASP A 90 -14.99 -12.02 -18.28
CA ASP A 90 -15.59 -11.67 -19.57
C ASP A 90 -16.45 -10.41 -19.44
N TYR A 91 -16.08 -9.41 -20.24
CA TYR A 91 -16.73 -8.09 -20.30
C TYR A 91 -17.56 -7.90 -21.57
N SER A 92 -17.75 -8.94 -22.39
CA SER A 92 -18.47 -8.84 -23.67
C SER A 92 -19.87 -8.27 -23.55
N ARG A 93 -20.50 -8.39 -22.36
CA ARG A 93 -21.84 -7.87 -22.05
C ARG A 93 -21.84 -6.75 -21.01
N MET A 94 -20.71 -6.06 -20.81
CA MET A 94 -20.60 -4.96 -19.84
C MET A 94 -21.55 -3.80 -20.19
N ALA A 95 -21.76 -3.52 -21.48
CA ALA A 95 -22.71 -2.50 -21.94
C ALA A 95 -24.17 -2.81 -21.55
N GLU A 96 -24.49 -4.08 -21.30
CA GLU A 96 -25.79 -4.55 -20.82
C GLU A 96 -25.85 -4.64 -19.28
N GLY A 97 -24.76 -4.28 -18.59
CA GLY A 97 -24.64 -4.34 -17.14
C GLY A 97 -24.19 -5.69 -16.57
N PHE A 98 -23.66 -6.60 -17.40
CA PHE A 98 -23.22 -7.94 -16.95
C PHE A 98 -21.70 -8.12 -17.03
N ILE A 99 -21.13 -8.74 -16.00
CA ILE A 99 -19.73 -9.19 -15.95
C ILE A 99 -19.73 -10.65 -15.50
N PHE A 100 -19.07 -11.53 -16.25
CA PHE A 100 -18.95 -12.94 -15.91
C PHE A 100 -17.53 -13.24 -15.42
N SER A 101 -17.41 -13.94 -14.29
CA SER A 101 -16.12 -14.37 -13.76
C SER A 101 -16.10 -15.87 -13.48
N TRP A 102 -15.03 -16.54 -13.87
CA TRP A 102 -14.80 -17.96 -13.58
C TRP A 102 -13.53 -18.14 -12.76
N THR A 103 -13.67 -18.88 -11.66
CA THR A 103 -12.53 -19.41 -10.92
C THR A 103 -11.80 -20.46 -11.73
N LYS A 104 -10.49 -20.57 -11.52
CA LYS A 104 -9.76 -21.76 -11.94
C LYS A 104 -10.12 -22.92 -11.03
N ASP A 105 -10.29 -24.10 -11.62
CA ASP A 105 -10.57 -25.35 -10.88
C ASP A 105 -9.41 -25.74 -9.93
N LYS A 106 -8.20 -25.27 -10.25
CA LYS A 106 -7.01 -25.42 -9.42
C LYS A 106 -6.39 -24.06 -9.15
N VAL A 107 -6.36 -23.69 -7.88
CA VAL A 107 -5.64 -22.50 -7.38
C VAL A 107 -4.29 -22.94 -6.83
N SER A 108 -3.24 -22.21 -7.17
CA SER A 108 -1.93 -22.31 -6.55
C SER A 108 -2.01 -21.84 -5.10
N GLU A 109 -1.28 -22.50 -4.21
CA GLU A 109 -1.16 -22.04 -2.82
C GLU A 109 -0.41 -20.70 -2.78
N ILE A 110 -0.93 -19.75 -2.01
CA ILE A 110 -0.30 -18.45 -1.83
C ILE A 110 0.67 -18.58 -0.65
N PRO A 111 1.98 -18.30 -0.84
CA PRO A 111 2.93 -18.35 0.27
C PRO A 111 2.57 -17.30 1.32
N PRO A 112 2.96 -17.50 2.60
CA PRO A 112 2.83 -16.45 3.59
C PRO A 112 3.67 -15.23 3.18
N ASP A 113 3.12 -14.02 3.33
CA ASP A 113 3.89 -12.81 3.05
C ASP A 113 4.85 -12.51 4.18
N THR A 114 6.13 -12.41 3.84
CA THR A 114 7.22 -12.19 4.79
C THR A 114 7.77 -10.77 4.74
N ILE A 115 7.19 -9.86 3.93
CA ILE A 115 7.81 -8.56 3.65
C ILE A 115 8.10 -7.74 4.91
N LEU A 116 7.20 -7.70 5.90
CA LEU A 116 7.46 -6.96 7.14
C LEU A 116 8.62 -7.57 7.94
N THR A 117 8.70 -8.90 8.00
CA THR A 117 9.82 -9.60 8.64
C THR A 117 11.12 -9.37 7.88
N ASP A 118 11.08 -9.40 6.54
CA ASP A 118 12.24 -9.13 5.71
C ASP A 118 12.75 -7.69 5.85
N ILE A 119 11.84 -6.73 6.04
CA ILE A 119 12.18 -5.34 6.34
C ILE A 119 12.82 -5.23 7.73
N GLU A 120 12.23 -5.88 8.75
CA GLU A 120 12.76 -5.86 10.12
C GLU A 120 14.17 -6.49 10.21
N ASP A 121 14.42 -7.56 9.44
CA ASP A 121 15.70 -8.27 9.41
C ASP A 121 16.82 -7.52 8.67
N CYS A 122 16.50 -6.46 7.92
CA CYS A 122 17.50 -5.69 7.20
C CYS A 122 18.51 -5.05 8.15
N LYS A 123 19.80 -5.20 7.89
CA LYS A 123 20.85 -4.49 8.61
C LYS A 123 21.30 -3.26 7.83
N LEU A 124 21.50 -2.16 8.55
CA LEU A 124 21.90 -0.88 7.95
C LEU A 124 23.24 -0.99 7.17
N GLU A 125 24.18 -1.78 7.67
CA GLU A 125 25.48 -2.05 7.02
C GLU A 125 25.32 -2.74 5.67
N ASP A 126 24.47 -3.76 5.60
CA ASP A 126 24.17 -4.50 4.37
C ASP A 126 23.52 -3.58 3.33
N LEU A 127 22.58 -2.72 3.75
CA LEU A 127 21.93 -1.74 2.88
C LEU A 127 22.93 -0.75 2.26
N ARG A 128 23.92 -0.30 3.04
CA ARG A 128 25.01 0.57 2.58
C ARG A 128 25.96 -0.15 1.62
N ALA A 129 26.19 -1.44 1.84
CA ALA A 129 26.99 -2.29 0.96
C ALA A 129 26.21 -2.81 -0.27
N GLU A 130 24.96 -2.38 -0.45
CA GLU A 130 24.04 -2.87 -1.50
C GLU A 130 23.82 -4.39 -1.48
N GLN A 131 23.87 -4.98 -0.28
CA GLN A 131 23.56 -6.38 -0.04
C GLN A 131 22.12 -6.50 0.45
N TYR A 132 21.31 -7.30 -0.26
CA TYR A 132 19.88 -7.42 -0.01
C TYR A 132 19.50 -8.87 0.27
N LYS A 133 18.62 -9.07 1.26
CA LYS A 133 18.10 -10.39 1.66
C LYS A 133 17.41 -11.10 0.50
N ASN A 134 16.63 -10.37 -0.28
CA ASN A 134 15.90 -10.87 -1.45
C ASN A 134 15.57 -9.72 -2.44
N SER A 135 15.01 -10.07 -3.59
CA SER A 135 14.63 -9.12 -4.65
C SER A 135 13.51 -8.15 -4.23
N THR A 136 12.63 -8.54 -3.30
CA THR A 136 11.57 -7.66 -2.76
C THR A 136 12.22 -6.50 -1.99
N ILE A 137 13.17 -6.80 -1.10
CA ILE A 137 13.93 -5.78 -0.36
C ILE A 137 14.76 -4.92 -1.31
N GLN A 138 15.46 -5.52 -2.28
CA GLN A 138 16.21 -4.76 -3.29
C GLN A 138 15.31 -3.73 -4.00
N ASN A 139 14.10 -4.12 -4.41
CA ASN A 139 13.14 -3.24 -5.07
C ASN A 139 12.61 -2.15 -4.12
N LEU A 140 12.34 -2.48 -2.85
CA LEU A 140 11.96 -1.51 -1.84
C LEU A 140 13.05 -0.44 -1.68
N ILE A 141 14.30 -0.85 -1.46
CA ILE A 141 15.43 0.08 -1.29
C ILE A 141 15.65 0.93 -2.53
N LYS A 142 15.51 0.35 -3.74
CA LYS A 142 15.57 1.10 -4.99
C LYS A 142 14.51 2.20 -5.06
N ASN A 143 13.30 1.96 -4.56
CA ASN A 143 12.26 2.98 -4.47
C ASN A 143 12.58 4.03 -3.38
N LEU A 144 13.07 3.60 -2.21
CA LEU A 144 13.49 4.50 -1.13
C LEU A 144 14.69 5.39 -1.50
N LYS A 145 15.46 5.05 -2.54
CA LYS A 145 16.52 5.93 -3.09
C LYS A 145 15.99 7.07 -3.96
N LYS A 146 14.73 7.02 -4.40
CA LYS A 146 14.14 8.04 -5.29
C LYS A 146 13.87 9.33 -4.52
N ASN A 147 14.17 10.46 -5.16
CA ASN A 147 13.90 11.81 -4.66
C ASN A 147 12.41 12.20 -4.79
N LYS A 148 11.55 11.43 -4.14
CA LYS A 148 10.08 11.56 -4.17
C LYS A 148 9.53 11.41 -2.76
N ASN A 149 8.38 12.01 -2.45
CA ASN A 149 7.67 11.64 -1.23
C ASN A 149 7.04 10.27 -1.44
N ILE A 150 7.20 9.36 -0.48
CA ILE A 150 6.78 7.97 -0.66
C ILE A 150 5.61 7.68 0.27
N PHE A 151 4.58 7.04 -0.25
CA PHE A 151 3.47 6.54 0.53
C PHE A 151 3.33 5.04 0.32
N MET A 152 3.78 4.28 1.30
CA MET A 152 3.75 2.82 1.27
C MET A 152 2.43 2.28 1.81
N TYR A 153 1.84 1.29 1.15
CA TYR A 153 0.62 0.63 1.61
C TYR A 153 0.86 -0.84 1.88
N TYR A 154 0.60 -1.28 3.11
CA TYR A 154 0.58 -2.68 3.47
C TYR A 154 -0.84 -3.24 3.32
N PRO A 155 -1.09 -4.17 2.38
CA PRO A 155 -2.44 -4.47 1.92
C PRO A 155 -3.20 -5.49 2.78
N TYR A 156 -2.60 -6.01 3.85
CA TYR A 156 -3.27 -6.93 4.76
C TYR A 156 -4.08 -6.15 5.80
N GLU A 157 -5.26 -6.67 6.15
CA GLU A 157 -6.16 -6.01 7.10
C GLU A 157 -6.06 -6.65 8.48
N TYR A 158 -6.08 -5.82 9.52
CA TYR A 158 -6.09 -6.28 10.90
C TYR A 158 -7.47 -6.04 11.51
N GLU A 159 -8.23 -7.10 11.80
CA GLU A 159 -9.54 -7.02 12.45
C GLU A 159 -9.48 -7.38 13.94
N GLY A 160 -10.29 -6.70 14.74
CA GLY A 160 -10.38 -6.94 16.19
C GLY A 160 -9.22 -6.30 16.98
N VAL A 161 -8.51 -5.34 16.38
CA VAL A 161 -7.44 -4.62 17.07
C VAL A 161 -8.06 -3.69 18.11
N THR A 162 -7.73 -3.93 19.38
CA THR A 162 -8.27 -3.13 20.49
C THR A 162 -7.47 -1.85 20.70
N ARG A 163 -8.07 -0.88 21.42
CA ARG A 163 -7.36 0.34 21.83
C ARG A 163 -6.06 0.05 22.59
N GLY A 164 -6.03 -0.97 23.45
CA GLY A 164 -4.82 -1.36 24.18
C GLY A 164 -3.70 -1.83 23.26
N MET A 165 -4.04 -2.54 22.17
CA MET A 165 -3.06 -2.98 21.18
C MET A 165 -2.53 -1.83 20.32
N MET A 166 -3.38 -0.83 20.03
CA MET A 166 -2.96 0.36 19.30
C MET A 166 -1.90 1.18 20.04
N GLN A 167 -1.84 1.12 21.38
CA GLN A 167 -0.88 1.88 22.19
C GLN A 167 0.59 1.58 21.85
N SER A 168 0.89 0.36 21.39
CA SER A 168 2.23 -0.04 20.99
C SER A 168 2.44 -0.06 19.49
N PHE A 169 1.45 0.33 18.69
CA PHE A 169 1.47 0.13 17.25
C PHE A 169 2.59 0.95 16.59
N GLU A 170 2.69 2.25 16.89
CA GLU A 170 3.78 3.11 16.40
C GLU A 170 5.17 2.54 16.73
N LYS A 171 5.35 2.04 17.96
CA LYS A 171 6.62 1.43 18.40
C LYS A 171 6.94 0.16 17.61
N THR A 172 5.95 -0.69 17.36
CA THR A 172 6.11 -1.92 16.58
C THR A 172 6.47 -1.60 15.14
N VAL A 173 5.73 -0.69 14.49
CA VAL A 173 6.00 -0.29 13.10
C VAL A 173 7.34 0.42 13.00
N THR A 174 7.68 1.29 13.96
CA THR A 174 9.02 1.92 14.04
C THR A 174 10.09 0.86 14.01
N ARG A 175 10.07 -0.09 14.95
CA ARG A 175 11.06 -1.18 15.04
C ARG A 175 11.24 -1.92 13.72
N ILE A 176 10.14 -2.26 13.04
CA ILE A 176 10.18 -2.96 11.75
C ILE A 176 10.95 -2.15 10.72
N PHE A 177 10.62 -0.86 10.56
CA PHE A 177 11.16 -0.05 9.46
C PHE A 177 12.43 0.73 9.81
N THR A 178 12.89 0.71 11.07
CA THR A 178 13.99 1.57 11.55
C THR A 178 15.20 1.56 10.62
N ASN A 179 15.69 0.38 10.23
CA ASN A 179 16.92 0.28 9.46
C ASN A 179 16.74 0.77 8.02
N VAL A 180 15.64 0.41 7.36
CA VAL A 180 15.39 0.82 5.97
C VAL A 180 15.11 2.33 5.85
N LEU A 181 14.46 2.94 6.85
CA LEU A 181 14.16 4.37 6.84
C LEU A 181 15.31 5.22 7.39
N THR A 182 16.09 4.72 8.34
CA THR A 182 17.37 5.35 8.71
C THR A 182 18.31 5.41 7.51
N TYR A 183 18.38 4.33 6.70
CA TYR A 183 19.13 4.34 5.46
C TYR A 183 18.64 5.43 4.49
N ARG A 184 17.32 5.63 4.38
CA ARG A 184 16.75 6.69 3.53
C ARG A 184 17.06 8.10 4.07
N ASP A 185 17.02 8.30 5.39
CA ASP A 185 17.38 9.58 6.01
C ASP A 185 18.84 9.97 5.68
N GLU A 186 19.76 9.01 5.65
CA GLU A 186 21.17 9.22 5.27
C GLU A 186 21.35 9.74 3.85
N LEU A 187 20.37 9.51 2.96
CA LEU A 187 20.36 10.03 1.59
C LEU A 187 20.03 11.53 1.53
N ASN A 188 19.56 12.14 2.62
CA ASN A 188 19.27 13.58 2.74
C ASN A 188 18.37 14.12 1.62
N LEU A 189 17.35 13.36 1.22
CA LEU A 189 16.47 13.71 0.10
C LEU A 189 15.51 14.88 0.41
N ASN A 190 15.31 15.19 1.70
CA ASN A 190 14.31 16.16 2.17
C ASN A 190 12.90 15.86 1.61
N LYS A 191 12.50 14.59 1.72
CA LYS A 191 11.22 14.06 1.25
C LYS A 191 10.55 13.25 2.34
N ASP A 192 9.23 13.37 2.41
CA ASP A 192 8.43 12.69 3.42
C ASP A 192 8.28 11.20 3.08
N THR A 193 8.07 10.38 4.11
CA THR A 193 7.81 8.94 3.95
C THR A 193 6.68 8.50 4.87
N PHE A 194 5.67 7.88 4.27
CA PHE A 194 4.48 7.41 4.97
C PHE A 194 4.31 5.90 4.81
N VAL A 195 3.66 5.28 5.80
CA VAL A 195 3.15 3.92 5.71
C VAL A 195 1.68 3.90 6.12
N CYS A 196 0.86 3.18 5.36
CA CYS A 196 -0.56 3.01 5.61
C CYS A 196 -0.90 1.55 5.89
N PHE A 197 -1.71 1.34 6.93
CA PHE A 197 -2.24 0.03 7.33
C PHE A 197 -3.76 0.05 7.38
N LYS A 198 -4.41 -1.05 6.98
CA LYS A 198 -5.85 -1.23 7.20
C LYS A 198 -6.08 -1.89 8.56
N ILE A 199 -6.65 -1.16 9.51
CA ILE A 199 -6.91 -1.62 10.88
C ILE A 199 -8.37 -1.39 11.23
N ASN A 200 -9.08 -2.47 11.54
CA ASN A 200 -10.54 -2.47 11.71
C ASN A 200 -11.19 -1.77 10.50
N ALA A 201 -12.01 -0.74 10.73
CA ALA A 201 -12.66 0.06 9.69
C ALA A 201 -11.79 1.22 9.16
N GLU A 202 -10.57 1.40 9.63
CA GLU A 202 -9.75 2.59 9.38
C GLU A 202 -8.52 2.30 8.51
N PHE A 203 -8.17 3.23 7.62
CA PHE A 203 -6.85 3.34 7.03
C PHE A 203 -5.98 4.24 7.91
N VAL A 204 -5.07 3.64 8.67
CA VAL A 204 -4.20 4.36 9.62
C VAL A 204 -2.93 4.78 8.90
N ILE A 205 -2.64 6.08 8.92
CA ILE A 205 -1.51 6.71 8.22
C ILE A 205 -0.45 7.10 9.23
N LEU A 206 0.76 6.59 9.04
CA LEU A 206 1.94 6.92 9.84
C LEU A 206 2.95 7.68 9.00
N GLU A 207 3.58 8.70 9.57
CA GLU A 207 4.70 9.43 8.97
C GLU A 207 5.98 9.12 9.73
N TRP A 208 7.07 8.91 8.98
CA TRP A 208 8.42 8.78 9.54
C TRP A 208 9.00 10.16 9.84
N VAL A 209 9.24 10.44 11.12
CA VAL A 209 9.78 11.71 11.62
C VAL A 209 10.77 11.42 12.74
N ASP A 210 11.95 12.05 12.69
CA ASP A 210 12.96 11.96 13.75
C ASP A 210 13.25 10.51 14.21
N LYS A 211 13.40 9.60 13.24
CA LYS A 211 13.68 8.17 13.44
C LYS A 211 12.57 7.38 14.14
N CYS A 212 11.33 7.86 14.11
CA CYS A 212 10.17 7.14 14.60
C CYS A 212 8.93 7.34 13.73
N PHE A 213 7.97 6.44 13.84
CA PHE A 213 6.65 6.63 13.24
C PHE A 213 5.71 7.36 14.18
N ILE A 214 4.98 8.32 13.62
CA ILE A 214 3.89 9.05 14.27
C ILE A 214 2.61 8.83 13.46
N ILE A 215 1.52 8.41 14.10
CA ILE A 215 0.20 8.36 13.49
C ILE A 215 -0.25 9.80 13.20
N ARG A 216 -0.43 10.13 11.93
CA ARG A 216 -0.87 11.46 11.48
C ARG A 216 -2.37 11.56 11.32
N ASP A 217 -3.00 10.49 10.84
CA ASP A 217 -4.42 10.48 10.55
C ASP A 217 -4.96 9.05 10.45
N SER A 218 -6.29 8.95 10.47
CA SER A 218 -7.00 7.72 10.13
C SER A 218 -8.23 8.04 9.30
N VAL A 219 -8.40 7.31 8.18
CA VAL A 219 -9.51 7.53 7.25
C VAL A 219 -10.44 6.33 7.27
N HIS A 220 -11.69 6.56 7.65
CA HIS A 220 -12.68 5.49 7.72
C HIS A 220 -12.99 4.97 6.31
N GLU A 221 -13.09 3.66 6.16
CA GLU A 221 -13.32 2.99 4.87
C GLU A 221 -14.61 3.41 4.15
N MET A 222 -15.53 4.10 4.84
CA MET A 222 -16.78 4.61 4.26
C MET A 222 -16.53 5.79 3.32
N LEU A 223 -15.41 6.48 3.52
CA LEU A 223 -14.94 7.56 2.66
C LEU A 223 -14.18 7.02 1.43
N CYS A 224 -13.86 5.72 1.42
CA CYS A 224 -13.10 5.07 0.36
C CYS A 224 -14.03 4.27 -0.56
N ALA A 225 -14.74 4.95 -1.46
CA ALA A 225 -15.70 4.33 -2.37
C ALA A 225 -15.05 3.25 -3.24
N ASN A 226 -13.88 3.52 -3.82
CA ASN A 226 -13.18 2.57 -4.67
C ASN A 226 -12.77 1.31 -3.90
N TYR A 227 -12.35 1.47 -2.64
CA TYR A 227 -12.03 0.33 -1.77
C TYR A 227 -13.27 -0.50 -1.43
N ARG A 228 -14.39 0.14 -1.09
CA ARG A 228 -15.63 -0.57 -0.76
C ARG A 228 -16.17 -1.33 -1.96
N ASP A 229 -16.17 -0.71 -3.14
CA ASP A 229 -16.57 -1.35 -4.38
C ASP A 229 -15.64 -2.53 -4.67
N ALA A 230 -14.32 -2.34 -4.62
CA ALA A 230 -13.37 -3.44 -4.81
C ALA A 230 -13.60 -4.57 -3.79
N LYS A 231 -13.82 -4.27 -2.51
CA LYS A 231 -14.07 -5.28 -1.46
C LYS A 231 -15.37 -6.04 -1.68
N ALA A 232 -16.43 -5.36 -2.15
CA ALA A 232 -17.74 -5.95 -2.43
C ALA A 232 -17.75 -6.81 -3.69
N TYR A 233 -17.13 -6.33 -4.77
CA TYR A 233 -17.02 -7.05 -6.05
C TYR A 233 -15.89 -8.08 -6.06
N SER A 234 -15.03 -8.06 -5.06
CA SER A 234 -14.00 -9.07 -4.92
C SER A 234 -14.58 -10.37 -4.37
N VAL A 235 -14.94 -11.23 -5.32
CA VAL A 235 -15.28 -12.64 -5.11
C VAL A 235 -14.07 -13.48 -4.66
N TYR A 236 -12.84 -12.92 -4.72
CA TYR A 236 -11.57 -13.63 -4.46
C TYR A 236 -10.57 -12.84 -3.62
#